data_AF-A0A9E2PJR4-F1
#
_entry.id   AF-A0A9E2PJR4-F1
#
_cell.length_a   1.000
_cell.length_b   1.000
_cell.length_c   1.000
_cell.angle_alpha   90.00
_cell.angle_beta   90.00
_cell.angle_gamma   90.00
#
_symmetry.space_group_name_H-M   'P 1'
#
loop_
_entity.id
_entity.type
_entity.pdbx_description
1 polymer ?
#
loop_
_entity_poly.entity_id
_entity_poly.type
_entity_poly.pdbx_seq_one_letter_code
_entity_poly.pdbx_strand_id
1 'polypeptide(L)'
;MKPIIFSPHALDQLKDRGTTEEEVKRAIQEGERAPAKEKRIAFRKNFLFDSKWKGKHYQMKQVMPIVVEEDGNRIVVTVYVFYFGGEAHED
;
A
#
# COMPACT_ATOMS: atom_id res chain seq x y z
N MET A 1 5.77 19.24 0.47
CA MET A 1 5.56 17.91 -0.15
C MET A 1 4.55 18.03 -1.27
N LYS A 2 4.67 17.24 -2.34
CA LYS A 2 3.66 17.20 -3.41
C LYS A 2 2.32 16.71 -2.85
N PRO A 3 1.16 17.28 -3.24
CA PRO A 3 -0.15 16.76 -2.85
C PRO A 3 -0.31 15.30 -3.25
N ILE A 4 -0.97 14.50 -2.41
CA ILE A 4 -1.31 13.10 -2.69
C ILE A 4 -2.79 13.03 -3.02
N ILE A 5 -3.12 12.59 -4.23
CA ILE A 5 -4.49 12.48 -4.74
C ILE A 5 -4.76 11.00 -5.01
N PHE A 6 -5.90 10.49 -4.56
CA PHE A 6 -6.31 9.13 -4.85
C PHE A 6 -7.24 9.14 -6.06
N SER A 7 -6.95 8.27 -7.04
CA SER A 7 -7.96 7.96 -8.06
C SER A 7 -9.19 7.30 -7.41
N PRO A 8 -10.39 7.46 -7.99
CA PRO A 8 -11.59 6.76 -7.49
C PRO A 8 -11.37 5.25 -7.35
N HIS A 9 -10.75 4.63 -8.36
CA HIS A 9 -10.39 3.21 -8.34
C HIS A 9 -9.45 2.82 -7.19
N ALA A 10 -8.53 3.69 -6.79
CA ALA A 10 -7.66 3.43 -5.65
C ALA A 10 -8.44 3.48 -4.34
N LEU A 11 -9.35 4.45 -4.18
CA LEU A 11 -10.19 4.60 -2.98
C LEU A 11 -11.08 3.37 -2.76
N ASP A 12 -11.77 2.92 -3.80
CA ASP A 12 -12.67 1.76 -3.74
C ASP A 12 -11.97 0.50 -3.23
N GLN A 13 -10.68 0.33 -3.58
CA GLN A 13 -9.93 -0.87 -3.28
C GLN A 13 -9.22 -0.86 -1.92
N LEU A 14 -9.13 0.27 -1.23
CA LEU A 14 -8.33 0.34 0.02
C LEU A 14 -8.85 -0.66 1.05
N LYS A 15 -10.17 -0.65 1.27
CA LYS A 15 -10.84 -1.55 2.23
C LYS A 15 -10.70 -3.01 1.83
N ASP A 16 -10.94 -3.32 0.56
CA ASP A 16 -10.86 -4.69 0.02
C ASP A 16 -9.44 -5.28 0.10
N ARG A 17 -8.43 -4.40 0.08
CA ARG A 17 -7.01 -4.74 0.22
C ARG A 17 -6.50 -4.64 1.66
N GLY A 18 -7.32 -4.20 2.61
CA GLY A 18 -7.00 -4.15 4.04
C GLY A 18 -6.01 -3.05 4.42
N THR A 19 -6.11 -1.90 3.76
CA THR A 19 -5.29 -0.71 4.02
C THR A 19 -6.16 0.54 4.14
N THR A 20 -5.56 1.63 4.62
CA THR A 20 -6.21 2.94 4.78
C THR A 20 -5.49 4.01 3.97
N GLU A 21 -6.16 5.15 3.72
CA GLU A 21 -5.50 6.31 3.09
C GLU A 21 -4.26 6.76 3.87
N GLU A 22 -4.32 6.69 5.21
CA GLU A 22 -3.23 7.12 6.08
C GLU A 22 -1.99 6.22 5.91
N GLU A 23 -2.19 4.92 5.83
CA GLU A 23 -1.10 3.97 5.56
C GLU A 23 -0.51 4.17 4.17
N VAL A 24 -1.33 4.49 3.17
CA VAL A 24 -0.86 4.82 1.83
C VAL A 24 -0.05 6.11 1.81
N LYS A 25 -0.54 7.17 2.48
CA LYS A 25 0.17 8.44 2.62
C LYS A 25 1.51 8.20 3.31
N ARG A 26 1.55 7.51 4.46
CA ARG A 26 2.81 7.16 5.14
C ARG A 26 3.75 6.35 4.26
N ALA A 27 3.24 5.41 3.46
CA ALA A 27 4.08 4.66 2.51
C ALA A 27 4.72 5.58 1.45
N ILE A 28 3.98 6.56 0.91
CA ILE A 28 4.50 7.53 -0.08
C ILE A 28 5.52 8.50 0.53
N GLN A 29 5.38 8.81 1.81
CA GLN A 29 6.17 9.82 2.50
C GLN A 29 7.45 9.25 3.10
N GLU A 30 7.36 8.07 3.70
CA GLU A 30 8.43 7.46 4.51
C GLU A 30 8.90 6.10 3.97
N GLY A 31 8.22 5.57 2.95
CA GLY A 31 8.54 4.28 2.36
C GLY A 31 9.71 4.35 1.37
N GLU A 32 10.24 3.18 1.06
CA GLU A 32 11.26 3.02 0.03
C GLU A 32 10.65 3.20 -1.35
N ARG A 33 11.34 3.94 -2.22
CA ARG A 33 11.00 3.98 -3.64
C ARG A 33 11.45 2.67 -4.31
N ALA A 34 10.59 2.12 -5.13
CA ALA A 34 10.87 0.97 -5.98
C ALA A 34 10.46 1.28 -7.43
N PRO A 35 11.18 0.73 -8.43
CA PRO A 35 10.77 0.85 -9.82
C PRO A 35 9.42 0.16 -10.02
N ALA A 36 8.52 0.82 -10.75
CA ALA A 36 7.28 0.24 -11.25
C ALA A 36 7.29 0.26 -12.78
N LYS A 37 6.32 -0.40 -13.42
CA LYS A 37 6.20 -0.39 -14.89
C LYS A 37 5.95 1.03 -15.40
N GLU A 38 6.56 1.36 -16.54
CA GLU A 38 6.38 2.64 -17.26
C GLU A 38 6.83 3.87 -16.45
N LYS A 39 6.07 4.98 -16.50
CA LYS A 39 6.35 6.24 -15.79
C LYS A 39 5.87 6.25 -14.33
N ARG A 40 5.61 5.06 -13.76
CA ARG A 40 5.05 4.93 -12.41
C ARG A 40 6.16 4.73 -11.39
N ILE A 41 5.91 5.18 -10.17
CA ILE A 41 6.78 4.98 -9.02
C ILE A 41 6.02 4.12 -8.03
N ALA A 42 6.63 3.03 -7.58
CA ALA A 42 6.13 2.33 -6.41
C ALA A 42 6.78 2.92 -5.16
N PHE A 43 6.00 3.08 -4.11
CA PHE A 43 6.53 3.25 -2.76
C PHE A 43 6.15 2.02 -1.98
N ARG A 44 7.02 1.50 -1.11
CA ARG A 44 6.70 0.36 -0.25
C ARG A 44 7.08 0.67 1.19
N LYS A 45 6.20 0.32 2.12
CA LYS A 45 6.46 0.45 3.56
C LYS A 45 5.81 -0.71 4.30
N ASN A 46 6.57 -1.29 5.22
CA ASN A 46 6.09 -2.32 6.12
C ASN A 46 5.47 -1.66 7.36
N PHE A 47 4.33 -2.17 7.78
CA PHE A 47 3.62 -1.79 9.00
C PHE A 47 3.48 -3.03 9.87
N LEU A 48 3.65 -2.85 11.18
CA LEU A 48 3.19 -3.84 12.14
C LEU A 48 1.67 -3.98 11.97
N PHE A 49 1.21 -5.22 11.83
CA PHE A 49 -0.20 -5.54 11.62
C PHE A 49 -0.77 -6.38 12.77
N ASP A 50 -0.03 -7.42 13.18
CA ASP A 50 -0.34 -8.33 14.29
C ASP A 50 -1.84 -8.63 14.44
N SER A 51 -2.46 -9.05 13.33
CA SER A 51 -3.90 -9.23 13.24
C SER A 51 -4.27 -10.23 12.15
N LYS A 52 -5.56 -10.56 12.07
CA LYS A 52 -6.09 -11.48 11.06
C LYS A 52 -6.44 -10.73 9.78
N TRP A 53 -6.03 -11.29 8.66
CA TRP A 53 -6.50 -10.91 7.34
C TRP A 53 -7.06 -12.14 6.61
N LYS A 54 -8.33 -12.07 6.19
CA LYS A 54 -9.06 -13.18 5.53
C LYS A 54 -8.91 -14.52 6.27
N GLY A 55 -9.00 -14.49 7.60
CA GLY A 55 -8.95 -15.68 8.45
C GLY A 55 -7.56 -16.11 8.91
N LYS A 56 -6.47 -15.62 8.28
CA LYS A 56 -5.09 -15.95 8.68
C LYS A 56 -4.44 -14.84 9.47
N HIS A 57 -3.68 -15.19 10.51
CA HIS A 57 -2.89 -14.23 11.30
C HIS A 57 -1.62 -13.81 10.54
N TYR A 58 -1.28 -12.53 10.59
CA TYR A 58 -0.07 -11.98 10.01
C TYR A 58 0.55 -10.95 10.95
N GLN A 59 1.87 -11.01 11.10
CA GLN A 59 2.62 -10.08 11.94
C GLN A 59 2.81 -8.73 11.25
N MET A 60 3.05 -8.74 9.94
CA MET A 60 3.39 -7.55 9.16
C MET A 60 2.49 -7.44 7.93
N LYS A 61 2.22 -6.20 7.53
CA LYS A 61 1.69 -5.90 6.18
C LYS A 61 2.57 -4.88 5.48
N GLN A 62 2.83 -5.07 4.19
CA GLN A 62 3.48 -4.09 3.33
C GLN A 62 2.42 -3.41 2.48
N VAL A 63 2.36 -2.08 2.55
CA VAL A 63 1.52 -1.26 1.69
C VAL A 63 2.40 -0.70 0.57
N MET A 64 2.00 -0.97 -0.67
CA MET A 64 2.75 -0.61 -1.87
C MET A 64 1.88 0.17 -2.87
N PRO A 65 1.69 1.48 -2.66
CA PRO A 65 1.04 2.34 -3.64
C PRO A 65 1.86 2.50 -4.91
N ILE A 66 1.15 2.45 -6.04
CA ILE A 66 1.66 2.78 -7.37
C ILE A 66 1.18 4.18 -7.72
N VAL A 67 2.14 5.06 -7.97
CA VAL A 67 1.95 6.50 -8.09
C VAL A 67 2.41 6.98 -9.46
N VAL A 68 1.66 7.91 -10.05
CA VAL A 68 2.11 8.73 -11.18
C VAL A 68 2.36 10.14 -10.65
N GLU A 69 3.46 10.79 -11.06
CA GLU A 69 3.68 12.20 -10.77
C GLU A 69 3.28 13.06 -11.99
N GLU A 70 2.23 13.87 -11.85
CA GLU A 70 1.68 14.75 -12.91
C GLU A 70 1.35 16.12 -12.31
N ASP A 71 1.70 17.20 -13.01
CA ASP A 71 1.37 18.59 -12.62
C ASP A 71 1.69 18.95 -11.16
N GLY A 72 2.80 18.42 -10.64
CA GLY A 72 3.22 18.63 -9.25
C GLY A 72 2.47 17.80 -8.22
N ASN A 73 1.53 16.95 -8.63
CA ASN A 73 0.76 16.03 -7.80
C ASN A 73 1.33 14.61 -7.83
N ARG A 74 1.02 13.83 -6.79
CA ARG A 74 1.24 12.38 -6.72
C ARG A 74 -0.12 11.68 -6.77
N ILE A 75 -0.44 11.11 -7.92
CA ILE A 75 -1.72 10.44 -8.16
C ILE A 75 -1.57 8.95 -7.86
N VAL A 76 -2.29 8.45 -6.86
CA VAL A 76 -2.34 7.03 -6.50
C VAL A 76 -3.30 6.31 -7.45
N VAL A 77 -2.75 5.42 -8.28
CA VAL A 77 -3.50 4.67 -9.30
C VAL A 77 -4.01 3.34 -8.74
N THR A 78 -3.18 2.65 -7.97
CA THR A 78 -3.55 1.40 -7.30
C THR A 78 -2.65 1.17 -6.09
N VAL A 79 -3.05 0.29 -5.16
CA VAL A 79 -2.32 0.05 -3.91
C VAL A 79 -2.22 -1.43 -3.63
N TYR A 80 -1.07 -2.06 -3.82
CA TYR A 80 -0.92 -3.46 -3.42
C TYR A 80 -0.70 -3.56 -1.91
N VAL A 81 -1.24 -4.63 -1.30
CA VAL A 81 -1.01 -4.95 0.10
C VAL A 81 -0.58 -6.40 0.19
N PHE A 82 0.57 -6.62 0.80
CA PHE A 82 1.13 -7.94 1.03
C PHE A 82 1.17 -8.21 2.53
N TYR A 83 0.88 -9.44 2.94
CA TYR A 83 0.86 -9.83 4.35
C TYR A 83 1.93 -10.89 4.59
N PHE A 84 2.69 -10.73 5.67
CA PHE A 84 3.86 -11.57 5.98
C PHE A 84 3.87 -11.99 7.45
N GLY A 85 4.57 -13.08 7.71
CA GLY A 85 4.63 -13.70 9.03
C GLY A 85 3.31 -14.37 9.40
N GLY A 86 3.30 -14.98 10.58
CA GLY A 86 2.18 -15.82 11.04
C GLY A 86 2.47 -17.31 10.88
N GLU A 87 1.91 -18.10 11.77
CA GLU A 87 2.08 -19.55 11.78
C GLU A 87 1.38 -20.18 10.56
N ALA A 88 2.01 -21.22 10.01
CA ALA A 88 1.27 -22.16 9.18
C ALA A 88 0.23 -22.82 10.07
N HIS A 89 -1.05 -22.76 9.70
CA HIS A 89 -1.98 -23.74 10.22
C HIS A 89 -1.52 -25.09 9.66
N GLU A 90 -0.93 -25.92 10.52
CA GLU A 90 -0.99 -27.37 10.33
C GLU A 90 -2.46 -27.74 10.51
N ASP A 91 -3.14 -28.04 9.40
CA ASP A 91 -4.42 -28.76 9.39
C ASP A 91 -4.18 -30.24 9.74
#